data_AF-A0A3N9UXN5-F1
#
_entry.id   AF-A0A3N9UXN5-F1
#
_cell.length_a   1.000
_cell.length_b   1.000
_cell.length_c   1.000
_cell.angle_alpha   90.00
_cell.angle_beta   90.00
_cell.angle_gamma   90.00
#
_symmetry.space_group_name_H-M   'P 1'
#
loop_
_entity.id
_entity.type
_entity.pdbx_description
1 polymer ?
#
loop_
_entity_poly.entity_id
_entity_poly.type
_entity_poly.pdbx_seq_one_letter_code
_entity_poly.pdbx_strand_id
1 'polypeptide(L)'
;HFWALAFACKKDYQAAGVPMLPVVVSDELSTRTILGHAIALVALSVVPFWYGMSWIYLASAVAGGAFFLLASWRLVLSPTIPQAWRTFAASIVQLGLLLTGAIFDNLLLG
;
A
#
# COMPACT_ATOMS: atom_id res chain seq x y z
N HIS A 1 0.21 0.13 -4.38
CA HIS A 1 -0.82 0.96 -5.05
C HIS A 1 -1.14 0.43 -6.44
N PHE A 2 -0.30 0.69 -7.45
CA PHE A 2 -0.57 0.32 -8.85
C PHE A 2 -0.84 -1.18 -9.05
N TRP A 3 -0.02 -2.06 -8.48
CA TRP A 3 -0.20 -3.51 -8.61
C TRP A 3 -1.53 -4.03 -8.02
N ALA A 4 -2.03 -3.40 -6.95
CA ALA A 4 -3.33 -3.76 -6.38
C ALA A 4 -4.49 -3.37 -7.30
N LEU A 5 -4.39 -2.20 -7.95
CA LEU A 5 -5.35 -1.78 -8.97
C LEU A 5 -5.29 -2.69 -10.20
N ALA A 6 -4.07 -3.01 -10.67
CA ALA A 6 -3.86 -3.93 -11.78
C ALA A 6 -4.48 -5.31 -11.50
N PHE A 7 -4.38 -5.80 -10.27
CA PHE A 7 -5.01 -7.05 -9.86
C PHE A 7 -6.54 -6.93 -9.85
N ALA A 8 -7.09 -5.82 -9.36
CA ALA A 8 -8.53 -5.58 -9.33
C ALA A 8 -9.15 -5.48 -10.74
N CYS A 9 -8.43 -4.86 -11.69
CA CYS A 9 -8.84 -4.70 -13.09
C CYS A 9 -8.22 -5.75 -14.03
N LYS A 10 -7.72 -6.88 -13.48
CA LYS A 10 -7.01 -7.92 -14.26
C LYS A 10 -7.82 -8.40 -15.47
N LYS A 11 -9.14 -8.58 -15.31
CA LYS A 11 -10.04 -9.04 -16.38
C LYS A 11 -10.12 -8.04 -17.54
N ASP A 12 -10.18 -6.75 -17.22
CA ASP A 12 -10.26 -5.68 -18.23
C ASP A 12 -8.94 -5.60 -19.01
N TYR A 13 -7.80 -5.71 -18.30
CA TYR A 13 -6.48 -5.77 -18.96
C TYR A 13 -6.30 -7.01 -19.83
N GLN A 14 -6.81 -8.16 -19.41
CA GLN A 14 -6.80 -9.38 -20.20
C GLN A 14 -7.66 -9.22 -21.47
N ALA A 15 -8.85 -8.62 -21.36
CA ALA A 15 -9.73 -8.36 -22.50
C ALA A 15 -9.14 -7.34 -23.48
N ALA A 16 -8.40 -6.35 -22.97
CA ALA A 16 -7.70 -5.36 -23.77
C ALA A 16 -6.36 -5.85 -24.36
N GLY A 17 -5.92 -7.07 -24.03
CA GLY A 17 -4.64 -7.62 -24.48
C GLY A 17 -3.41 -6.94 -23.87
N VAL A 18 -3.57 -6.26 -22.71
CA VAL A 18 -2.48 -5.53 -22.05
C VAL A 18 -1.75 -6.47 -21.06
N PRO A 19 -0.45 -6.76 -21.27
CA PRO A 19 0.30 -7.66 -20.41
C PRO A 19 0.74 -6.96 -19.11
N MET A 20 -0.17 -6.83 -18.16
CA MET A 20 0.18 -6.41 -16.79
C MET A 20 0.64 -7.61 -15.95
N LEU A 21 1.46 -7.39 -14.91
CA LEU A 21 1.94 -8.45 -14.00
C LEU A 21 0.83 -9.44 -13.59
N PRO A 22 -0.38 -9.02 -13.15
CA PRO A 22 -1.42 -9.95 -12.76
C PRO A 22 -1.96 -10.81 -13.92
N VAL A 23 -1.81 -10.35 -15.17
CA VAL A 23 -2.24 -11.06 -16.39
C VAL A 23 -1.18 -12.08 -16.82
N VAL A 24 0.11 -11.79 -16.61
CA VAL A 24 1.23 -12.64 -17.08
C VAL A 24 1.73 -13.67 -16.06
N VAL A 25 1.50 -13.45 -14.76
CA VAL A 25 1.87 -14.41 -13.70
C VAL A 25 0.65 -14.96 -12.94
N SER A 26 0.88 -15.99 -12.12
CA SER A 26 -0.15 -16.52 -11.23
C SER A 26 -0.61 -15.49 -10.20
N ASP A 27 -1.87 -15.62 -9.76
CA ASP A 27 -2.45 -14.70 -8.79
C ASP A 27 -1.64 -14.64 -7.50
N GLU A 28 -1.10 -15.78 -7.05
CA GLU A 28 -0.28 -15.90 -5.85
C GLU A 28 1.06 -15.13 -5.96
N LEU A 29 1.73 -15.19 -7.11
CA LEU A 29 2.95 -14.41 -7.36
C LEU A 29 2.63 -12.91 -7.43
N SER A 30 1.51 -12.55 -8.06
CA SER A 30 1.09 -11.15 -8.15
C SER A 30 0.76 -10.56 -6.76
N THR A 31 0.03 -11.29 -5.91
CA THR A 31 -0.33 -10.81 -4.57
C THR A 31 0.87 -10.77 -3.63
N ARG A 32 1.78 -11.75 -3.70
CA ARG A 32 3.06 -11.70 -2.95
C ARG A 32 3.91 -10.50 -3.36
N THR A 33 3.95 -10.18 -4.65
CA THR A 33 4.66 -9.00 -5.16
C THR A 33 4.06 -7.71 -4.59
N ILE A 34 2.72 -7.61 -4.53
CA ILE A 34 2.02 -6.49 -3.90
C ILE A 34 2.44 -6.35 -2.43
N LEU A 35 2.44 -7.45 -1.67
CA LEU A 35 2.84 -7.45 -0.26
C LEU A 35 4.31 -7.03 -0.08
N GLY A 36 5.22 -7.56 -0.89
CA GLY A 36 6.63 -7.19 -0.83
C GLY A 36 6.87 -5.68 -1.05
N HIS A 37 6.18 -5.10 -2.03
CA HIS A 37 6.22 -3.65 -2.25
C HIS A 37 5.59 -2.87 -1.10
N ALA A 38 4.50 -3.38 -0.50
CA ALA A 38 3.89 -2.75 0.66
C ALA A 38 4.84 -2.72 1.86
N ILE A 39 5.55 -3.82 2.14
CA ILE A 39 6.57 -3.90 3.19
C ILE A 39 7.69 -2.90 2.95
N ALA A 40 8.25 -2.87 1.74
CA ALA A 40 9.32 -1.94 1.39
C ALA A 40 8.87 -0.47 1.54
N LEU A 41 7.65 -0.15 1.09
CA LEU A 41 7.08 1.20 1.18
C LEU A 41 6.86 1.62 2.64
N VAL A 42 6.33 0.74 3.48
CA VAL A 42 6.11 1.03 4.90
C VAL A 42 7.44 1.20 5.63
N ALA A 43 8.42 0.34 5.38
CA ALA A 43 9.76 0.49 5.94
C ALA A 43 10.38 1.84 5.55
N LEU A 44 10.27 2.24 4.27
CA LEU A 44 10.77 3.52 3.78
C LEU A 44 10.01 4.71 4.42
N SER A 45 8.72 4.56 4.69
CA SER A 45 7.92 5.60 5.34
C SER A 45 8.25 5.83 6.82
N VAL A 46 8.97 4.92 7.47
CA VAL A 46 9.44 5.11 8.85
C VAL A 46 10.79 5.85 8.88
N VAL A 47 11.53 5.88 7.78
CA VAL A 47 12.86 6.51 7.69
C VAL A 47 12.85 7.99 8.11
N PRO A 48 11.89 8.84 7.74
CA PRO A 48 11.91 10.27 8.10
C PRO A 48 11.88 10.55 9.62
N PHE A 49 11.38 9.62 10.42
CA PHE A 49 11.48 9.71 11.89
C PHE A 49 12.93 9.81 12.37
N TRP A 50 13.85 9.09 11.72
CA TRP A 50 15.28 9.12 12.05
C TRP A 50 15.97 10.42 11.64
N TYR A 51 15.33 11.23 10.80
CA TYR A 51 15.83 12.52 10.32
C TYR A 51 15.23 13.72 11.09
N GLY A 52 14.57 13.47 12.22
CA GLY A 52 14.11 14.52 13.14
C GLY A 52 12.60 14.82 13.08
N MET A 53 11.80 14.04 12.34
CA MET A 53 10.34 14.13 12.46
C MET A 53 9.86 13.59 13.80
N SER A 54 8.77 14.16 14.33
CA SER A 54 8.30 13.82 15.68
C SER A 54 7.56 12.47 15.76
N TRP A 55 7.19 12.12 16.98
CA TRP A 55 6.35 10.95 17.28
C TRP A 55 4.94 11.03 16.66
N ILE A 56 4.44 12.22 16.31
CA ILE A 56 3.15 12.40 15.61
C ILE A 56 3.23 11.82 14.19
N TYR A 57 4.30 12.15 13.48
CA TYR A 57 4.59 11.56 12.18
C TYR A 57 4.73 10.03 12.29
N LEU A 58 5.53 9.55 13.25
CA LEU A 58 5.77 8.12 13.43
C LEU A 58 4.46 7.36 13.71
N ALA A 59 3.60 7.89 14.58
CA ALA A 59 2.31 7.28 14.89
C ALA A 59 1.43 7.15 13.63
N SER A 60 1.39 8.21 12.81
CA SER A 60 0.63 8.21 11.56
C SER A 60 1.21 7.23 10.53
N ALA A 61 2.54 7.19 10.40
CA ALA A 61 3.26 6.28 9.51
C ALA A 61 3.03 4.81 9.88
N VAL A 62 3.14 4.48 11.18
CA VAL A 62 2.93 3.12 11.69
C VAL A 62 1.47 2.71 11.58
N ALA A 63 0.52 3.58 11.95
CA ALA A 63 -0.91 3.27 11.85
C ALA A 63 -1.35 3.03 10.40
N GLY A 64 -0.99 3.94 9.50
CA GLY A 64 -1.29 3.81 8.07
C GLY A 64 -0.58 2.60 7.44
N GLY A 65 0.69 2.41 7.77
CA GLY A 65 1.49 1.28 7.30
C GLY A 65 0.95 -0.07 7.76
N ALA A 66 0.61 -0.21 9.04
CA ALA A 66 0.02 -1.44 9.60
C ALA A 66 -1.32 -1.78 8.92
N PHE A 67 -2.17 -0.78 8.69
CA PHE A 67 -3.43 -0.98 7.98
C PHE A 67 -3.22 -1.48 6.54
N PHE A 68 -2.26 -0.87 5.82
CA PHE A 68 -1.94 -1.27 4.45
C PHE A 68 -1.29 -2.66 4.37
N LEU A 69 -0.42 -3.01 5.31
CA LEU A 69 0.17 -4.35 5.41
C LEU A 69 -0.88 -5.40 5.72
N LEU A 70 -1.80 -5.13 6.65
CA LEU A 70 -2.88 -6.05 6.97
C LEU A 70 -3.80 -6.30 5.76
N ALA A 71 -4.13 -5.26 5.01
CA ALA A 71 -4.92 -5.39 3.79
C ALA A 71 -4.18 -6.23 2.72
N SER A 72 -2.88 -5.94 2.51
CA SER A 72 -2.04 -6.67 1.56
C SER A 72 -1.85 -8.14 1.96
N TRP A 73 -1.70 -8.43 3.25
CA TRP A 73 -1.58 -9.78 3.78
C TRP A 73 -2.86 -10.59 3.55
N ARG A 74 -4.03 -9.98 3.82
CA ARG A 74 -5.33 -10.61 3.55
C ARG A 74 -5.49 -10.92 2.05
N LEU A 75 -5.05 -10.02 1.17
CA LEU A 75 -5.06 -10.25 -0.28
C LEU A 75 -4.20 -11.45 -0.70
N VAL A 76 -3.05 -11.68 -0.04
CA VAL A 76 -2.22 -12.88 -0.28
C VAL A 76 -2.95 -14.15 0.17
N LEU A 77 -3.62 -14.12 1.33
CA LEU A 77 -4.35 -15.27 1.85
C LEU A 77 -5.62 -15.61 1.03
N SER A 78 -6.32 -14.61 0.51
CA SER A 78 -7.43 -14.82 -0.41
C SER A 78 -7.38 -13.82 -1.57
N PRO A 79 -6.81 -14.21 -2.72
CA PRO A 79 -6.65 -13.37 -3.91
C PRO A 79 -7.98 -13.05 -4.60
N THR A 80 -8.81 -12.20 -3.99
CA THR A 80 -10.13 -11.83 -4.54
C THR A 80 -10.18 -10.36 -4.95
N ILE A 81 -10.97 -10.06 -5.98
CA ILE A 81 -11.15 -8.70 -6.50
C ILE A 81 -11.58 -7.70 -5.40
N PRO A 82 -12.52 -8.02 -4.48
CA PRO A 82 -12.87 -7.12 -3.39
C PRO A 82 -11.68 -6.81 -2.46
N GLN A 83 -10.80 -7.78 -2.22
CA GLN A 83 -9.61 -7.57 -1.38
C GLN A 83 -8.56 -6.73 -2.09
N ALA A 84 -8.45 -6.83 -3.42
CA ALA A 84 -7.56 -5.99 -4.21
C ALA A 84 -7.98 -4.52 -4.14
N TRP A 85 -9.29 -4.24 -4.26
CA TRP A 85 -9.85 -2.90 -4.03
C TRP A 85 -9.61 -2.38 -2.62
N ARG A 86 -9.78 -3.23 -1.58
CA ARG A 86 -9.45 -2.86 -0.20
C ARG A 86 -7.97 -2.53 -0.03
N THR A 87 -7.09 -3.30 -0.65
CA THR A 87 -5.64 -3.06 -0.60
C THR A 87 -5.26 -1.75 -1.30
N PHE A 88 -5.91 -1.45 -2.42
CA PHE A 88 -5.79 -0.17 -3.11
C PHE A 88 -6.25 1.00 -2.22
N ALA A 89 -7.46 0.92 -1.66
CA ALA A 89 -7.97 1.94 -0.74
C ALA A 89 -7.07 2.12 0.50
N ALA A 90 -6.58 1.02 1.07
CA ALA A 90 -5.66 1.05 2.21
C ALA A 90 -4.34 1.78 1.88
N SER A 91 -3.84 1.67 0.64
CA SER A 91 -2.68 2.46 0.22
C SER A 91 -2.95 3.97 0.16
N ILE A 92 -4.17 4.38 -0.21
CA ILE A 92 -4.56 5.79 -0.19
C ILE A 92 -4.69 6.29 1.24
N VAL A 93 -5.29 5.50 2.14
CA VAL A 93 -5.39 5.82 3.56
C VAL A 93 -3.99 5.96 4.18
N GLN A 94 -3.07 5.06 3.85
CA GLN A 94 -1.69 5.12 4.33
C GLN A 94 -0.96 6.39 3.87
N LEU A 95 -1.07 6.75 2.58
CA LEU A 95 -0.51 8.00 2.07
C LEU A 95 -1.17 9.23 2.70
N GLY A 96 -2.49 9.22 2.84
CA GLY A 96 -3.25 10.29 3.47
C GLY A 96 -2.80 10.52 4.91
N LEU A 97 -2.68 9.45 5.70
CA LEU A 97 -2.17 9.51 7.07
C LEU A 97 -0.73 10.01 7.15
N LEU A 98 0.15 9.59 6.24
CA LEU A 98 1.52 10.10 6.20
C LEU A 98 1.57 11.60 5.93
N LEU A 99 0.79 12.08 4.95
CA LEU A 99 0.76 13.48 4.59
C LEU A 99 0.14 14.33 5.69
N THR A 100 -0.98 13.91 6.28
CA THR A 100 -1.57 14.63 7.40
C THR A 100 -0.65 14.62 8.61
N GLY A 101 -0.05 13.47 8.94
CA GLY A 101 0.96 13.34 9.98
C GLY A 101 2.11 14.32 9.79
N ALA A 102 2.68 14.40 8.58
CA ALA A 102 3.76 15.34 8.25
C ALA A 102 3.33 16.81 8.35
N ILE A 103 2.11 17.15 7.92
CA ILE A 103 1.56 18.51 8.03
C ILE A 103 1.40 18.90 9.51
N PHE A 104 0.82 18.03 10.33
CA PHE A 104 0.64 18.27 11.75
C PHE A 104 1.96 18.35 12.50
N ASP A 105 2.94 17.52 12.12
CA ASP A 105 4.31 17.55 12.65
C ASP A 105 4.92 18.95 12.46
N ASN A 106 4.91 19.44 11.22
CA ASN A 106 5.44 20.75 10.87
C ASN A 106 4.64 21.90 11.49
N LEU A 107 3.33 21.76 11.68
CA LEU A 107 2.48 22.83 12.21
C LEU A 107 2.56 22.95 13.75
N LEU A 108 2.90 21.87 14.45
CA LEU A 108 2.98 21.83 15.92
C LEU A 108 4.41 21.96 16.45
N LEU A 109 5.41 21.51 15.70
CA LEU A 109 6.80 21.37 16.15
C LEU A 109 7.84 21.98 15.20
N GLY A 110 7.41 22.51 14.05
CA GLY A 110 8.22 23.34 13.14
C GLY A 110 8.11 24.82 13.48
#